data_AF-A0A0X1KIV1-F1
#
_entry.id   AF-A0A0X1KIV1-F1
#
_cell.length_a   1.000
_cell.length_b   1.000
_cell.length_c   1.000
_cell.angle_alpha   90.00
_cell.angle_beta   90.00
_cell.angle_gamma   90.00
#
_symmetry.space_group_name_H-M   'P 1'
#
loop_
_entity.id
_entity.type
_entity.pdbx_description
1 polymer ?
#
loop_
_entity_poly.entity_id
_entity_poly.type
_entity_poly.pdbx_seq_one_letter_code
_entity_poly.pdbx_strand_id
1 'polypeptide(L)'
;MKKGQGSPEHLVMIAVVLIVVAVVLNYILPASKGTPITGIAYIDPELSPEKPGYDHPVTWIVYKYPEGCKATKNCDFYVSVNLHYYPDTGKYKVYVYANGDENKIREIHVQLCNGKSATWYFPEDRGKNKINGAQLTEEDFPCELYVVAYMR
;
A
#
# COMPACT_ATOMS: atom_id res chain seq x y z
N MET A 1 41.14 -48.59 1.07
CA MET A 1 40.98 -47.15 0.80
C MET A 1 41.00 -46.93 -0.71
N LYS A 2 39.84 -46.73 -1.36
CA LYS A 2 39.77 -46.44 -2.80
C LYS A 2 39.97 -44.94 -3.01
N LYS A 3 41.05 -44.58 -3.69
CA LYS A 3 41.33 -43.20 -4.16
C LYS A 3 40.33 -42.84 -5.25
N GLY A 4 39.28 -42.10 -4.89
CA GLY A 4 38.44 -41.40 -5.86
C GLY A 4 39.12 -40.09 -6.26
N GLN A 5 40.13 -40.18 -7.14
CA GLN A 5 40.65 -39.01 -7.86
C GLN A 5 39.51 -38.50 -8.74
N GLY A 6 38.85 -37.42 -8.31
CA GLY A 6 37.84 -36.74 -9.10
C GLY A 6 38.47 -36.28 -10.41
N SER A 7 38.02 -36.88 -11.53
CA SER A 7 38.35 -36.41 -12.86
C SER A 7 38.01 -34.92 -12.96
N PRO A 8 38.86 -34.07 -13.56
CA PRO A 8 38.55 -32.65 -13.79
C PRO A 8 37.18 -32.46 -14.46
N GLU A 9 36.70 -33.44 -15.22
CA GLU A 9 35.37 -33.46 -15.84
C GLU A 9 34.23 -33.45 -14.80
N HIS A 10 34.39 -34.13 -13.66
CA HIS A 10 33.39 -34.12 -12.59
C HIS A 10 33.34 -32.76 -11.90
N LEU A 11 34.49 -32.11 -11.71
CA LEU A 11 34.55 -30.76 -11.14
C LEU A 11 33.92 -29.72 -12.09
N VAL A 12 34.17 -29.84 -13.40
CA VAL A 12 33.57 -28.99 -14.42
C VAL A 12 32.05 -29.20 -14.48
N MET A 13 31.58 -30.45 -14.44
CA MET A 13 30.14 -30.75 -14.44
C MET A 13 29.43 -30.18 -13.20
N ILE A 14 30.03 -30.33 -12.01
CA ILE A 14 29.49 -29.75 -10.77
C ILE A 14 29.44 -28.22 -10.86
N ALA A 15 30.50 -27.58 -11.37
CA ALA A 15 30.54 -26.14 -11.54
C ALA A 15 29.46 -25.65 -12.51
N VAL A 16 29.27 -26.33 -13.64
CA VAL A 16 28.20 -26.00 -14.61
C VAL A 16 26.83 -26.15 -13.97
N VAL A 17 26.58 -27.23 -13.22
CA VAL A 17 25.31 -27.43 -12.50
C VAL A 17 25.07 -26.32 -11.47
N LEU A 18 26.09 -25.92 -10.70
CA LEU A 18 25.97 -24.83 -9.74
C LEU A 18 25.72 -23.48 -10.41
N ILE A 19 26.36 -23.21 -11.55
CA ILE A 19 26.11 -22.01 -12.35
C ILE A 19 24.68 -22.03 -12.89
N VAL A 20 24.20 -23.16 -13.43
CA VAL A 20 22.83 -23.30 -13.91
C VAL A 20 21.84 -23.11 -12.76
N VAL A 21 22.07 -23.68 -11.58
CA VAL A 21 21.21 -23.47 -10.41
C VAL A 21 21.26 -22.02 -9.95
N ALA A 22 22.42 -21.36 -9.92
CA ALA A 22 22.53 -19.95 -9.57
C ALA A 22 21.87 -19.02 -10.59
N VAL A 23 21.95 -19.35 -11.88
CA VAL A 23 21.25 -18.64 -12.96
C VAL A 23 19.76 -18.87 -12.84
N VAL A 24 19.30 -20.10 -12.64
CA VAL A 24 17.88 -20.42 -12.43
C VAL A 24 17.34 -19.74 -11.16
N LEU A 25 18.09 -19.73 -10.06
CA LEU A 25 17.71 -19.01 -8.85
C LEU A 25 17.69 -17.49 -9.07
N ASN A 26 18.65 -16.89 -9.79
CA ASN A 26 18.61 -15.47 -10.13
C ASN A 26 17.53 -15.10 -11.16
N TYR A 27 17.16 -16.01 -12.07
CA TYR A 27 16.10 -15.75 -13.05
C TYR A 27 14.70 -16.05 -12.50
N ILE A 28 14.58 -16.97 -11.53
CA ILE A 28 13.32 -17.24 -10.81
C ILE A 28 13.13 -16.27 -9.63
N LEU A 29 14.22 -15.79 -9.02
CA LEU A 29 14.23 -14.78 -7.94
C LEU A 29 15.14 -13.61 -8.40
N PRO A 30 14.66 -12.61 -9.19
CA PRO A 30 13.51 -11.77 -8.85
C PRO A 30 12.73 -11.25 -10.08
N ALA A 31 11.51 -11.75 -10.33
CA ALA A 31 10.66 -11.18 -11.37
C ALA A 31 9.18 -10.95 -10.99
N SER A 32 8.79 -11.04 -9.71
CA SER A 32 7.36 -10.89 -9.34
C SER A 32 7.03 -9.87 -8.25
N LYS A 33 7.99 -9.05 -7.81
CA LYS A 33 7.61 -7.81 -7.11
C LYS A 33 7.42 -6.76 -8.19
N GLY A 34 6.25 -6.79 -8.86
CA GLY A 34 5.89 -5.74 -9.80
C GLY A 34 6.16 -4.36 -9.19
N THR A 35 6.53 -3.38 -10.03
CA THR A 35 6.75 -2.00 -9.59
C THR A 35 5.56 -1.56 -8.76
N PRO A 36 5.75 -1.09 -7.51
CA PRO A 36 4.63 -0.68 -6.69
C PRO A 36 3.93 0.50 -7.35
N ILE A 37 2.61 0.53 -7.24
CA ILE A 37 1.81 1.69 -7.64
C ILE A 37 1.94 2.71 -6.53
N THR A 38 2.57 3.83 -6.83
CA THR A 38 2.74 4.94 -5.88
C THR A 38 1.85 6.10 -6.25
N GLY A 39 1.29 6.77 -5.25
CA GLY A 39 0.47 7.96 -5.44
C GLY A 39 0.56 8.90 -4.26
N ILE A 40 0.32 10.18 -4.53
CA ILE A 40 0.17 11.22 -3.52
C ILE A 40 -1.25 11.76 -3.65
N ALA A 41 -1.95 11.84 -2.53
CA ALA A 41 -3.23 12.52 -2.42
C ALA A 41 -3.14 13.58 -1.32
N TYR A 42 -4.02 14.57 -1.38
CA TYR A 42 -4.09 15.63 -0.36
C TYR A 42 -5.44 15.54 0.33
N ILE A 43 -5.41 15.59 1.66
CA ILE A 43 -6.59 15.79 2.48
C ILE A 43 -6.70 17.29 2.70
N ASP A 44 -7.83 17.87 2.31
CA ASP A 44 -8.15 19.26 2.56
C ASP A 44 -9.66 19.37 2.86
N PRO A 45 -10.06 19.85 4.05
CA PRO A 45 -11.46 20.06 4.38
C PRO A 45 -12.19 20.98 3.39
N GLU A 46 -11.51 21.91 2.73
CA GLU A 46 -12.10 22.81 1.74
C GLU A 46 -12.44 22.12 0.41
N LEU A 47 -11.71 21.05 0.08
CA LEU A 47 -11.94 20.23 -1.12
C LEU A 47 -12.91 19.07 -0.89
N SER A 48 -13.33 18.88 0.36
CA SER A 48 -14.29 17.85 0.73
C SER A 48 -15.66 18.14 0.09
N PRO A 49 -16.41 17.12 -0.36
CA PRO A 49 -17.75 17.31 -0.93
C PRO A 49 -18.73 17.98 0.05
N GLU A 50 -18.49 17.81 1.35
CA GLU A 50 -19.25 18.43 2.43
C GLU A 50 -18.30 18.87 3.55
N LYS A 51 -18.68 19.88 4.33
CA LYS A 51 -17.89 20.30 5.48
C LYS A 51 -18.05 19.29 6.63
N PRO A 52 -16.97 18.72 7.17
CA PRO A 52 -17.05 17.83 8.33
C PRO A 52 -17.53 18.59 9.56
N GLY A 53 -18.38 17.96 10.35
CA GLY A 53 -18.90 18.51 11.60
C GLY A 53 -19.01 17.45 12.70
N TYR A 54 -19.35 17.90 13.90
CA TYR A 54 -19.40 17.05 15.10
C TYR A 54 -20.39 15.87 14.98
N ASP A 55 -21.51 16.07 14.27
CA ASP A 55 -22.51 15.01 14.03
C ASP A 55 -22.45 14.46 12.59
N HIS A 56 -21.53 14.98 11.78
CA HIS A 56 -21.46 14.72 10.34
C HIS A 56 -20.01 14.43 9.91
N PRO A 57 -19.49 13.22 10.20
CA PRO A 57 -18.22 12.78 9.65
C PRO A 57 -18.33 12.64 8.13
N VAL A 58 -17.37 13.17 7.39
CA VAL A 58 -17.36 13.08 5.93
C VAL A 58 -16.40 12.00 5.50
N THR A 59 -16.88 11.02 4.75
CA THR A 59 -16.04 9.98 4.13
C THR A 59 -15.94 10.24 2.64
N TRP A 60 -14.72 10.40 2.11
CA TRP A 60 -14.51 10.49 0.67
C TRP A 60 -13.28 9.72 0.22
N ILE A 61 -13.28 9.36 -1.06
CA ILE A 61 -12.18 8.61 -1.66
C ILE A 61 -11.15 9.60 -2.19
N VAL A 62 -9.94 9.55 -1.62
CA VAL A 62 -8.83 10.45 -1.94
C VAL A 62 -7.91 9.88 -3.02
N TYR A 63 -7.86 8.56 -3.16
CA TYR A 63 -7.04 7.89 -4.16
C TYR A 63 -7.75 6.68 -4.75
N LYS A 64 -7.62 6.47 -6.06
CA LYS A 64 -8.23 5.37 -6.81
C LYS A 64 -7.24 4.87 -7.86
N TYR A 65 -7.22 3.57 -8.08
CA TYR A 65 -6.46 2.98 -9.18
C TYR A 65 -7.25 1.89 -9.90
N PRO A 66 -7.19 1.83 -11.24
CA PRO A 66 -6.57 2.83 -12.13
C PRO A 66 -7.37 4.15 -12.14
N GLU A 67 -6.77 5.23 -12.66
CA GLU A 67 -7.48 6.51 -12.78
C GLU A 67 -8.78 6.37 -13.61
N GLY A 68 -9.81 7.13 -13.23
CA GLY A 68 -11.13 7.08 -13.88
C GLY A 68 -12.03 5.92 -13.42
N CYS A 69 -11.54 4.99 -12.60
CA CYS A 69 -12.39 3.96 -12.01
C CYS A 69 -13.38 4.55 -10.97
N LYS A 70 -14.49 3.84 -10.73
CA LYS A 70 -15.46 4.21 -9.70
C LYS A 70 -15.13 3.42 -8.43
N ALA A 71 -14.85 4.09 -7.31
CA ALA A 71 -14.64 3.37 -6.04
C ALA A 71 -15.84 2.44 -5.78
N THR A 72 -15.58 1.22 -5.31
CA THR A 72 -16.53 0.09 -5.20
C THR A 72 -17.01 -0.55 -6.52
N LYS A 73 -16.63 -0.03 -7.69
CA LYS A 73 -16.96 -0.55 -9.03
C LYS A 73 -15.77 -0.46 -9.99
N ASN A 74 -15.12 -1.58 -10.27
CA ASN A 74 -14.05 -1.69 -11.27
C ASN A 74 -12.75 -0.92 -10.92
N CYS A 75 -12.48 -0.65 -9.65
CA CYS A 75 -11.14 -0.24 -9.20
C CYS A 75 -10.37 -1.46 -8.70
N ASP A 76 -9.07 -1.50 -8.98
CA ASP A 76 -8.17 -2.49 -8.39
C ASP A 76 -7.96 -2.18 -6.91
N PHE A 77 -7.85 -0.90 -6.56
CA PHE A 77 -7.94 -0.43 -5.17
C PHE A 77 -8.34 1.04 -5.04
N TYR A 78 -8.70 1.42 -3.83
CA TYR A 78 -8.90 2.81 -3.44
C TYR A 78 -8.54 3.04 -1.96
N VAL A 79 -8.20 4.29 -1.64
CA VAL A 79 -7.99 4.77 -0.28
C VAL A 79 -9.04 5.86 -0.01
N SER A 80 -9.75 5.72 1.11
CA SER A 80 -10.72 6.70 1.58
C SER A 80 -10.36 7.23 2.95
N VAL A 81 -10.69 8.48 3.17
CA VAL A 81 -10.49 9.19 4.43
C VAL A 81 -11.86 9.56 4.98
N ASN A 82 -12.06 9.30 6.27
CA ASN A 82 -13.16 9.83 7.04
C ASN A 82 -12.60 10.92 7.97
N LEU A 83 -13.12 12.12 7.81
CA LEU A 83 -12.73 13.32 8.54
C LEU A 83 -13.88 13.77 9.44
N HIS A 84 -13.57 13.99 10.70
CA HIS A 84 -14.51 14.48 11.69
C HIS A 84 -13.96 15.73 12.35
N TYR A 85 -14.71 16.83 12.35
CA TYR A 85 -14.29 18.09 12.96
C TYR A 85 -14.96 18.29 14.31
N TYR A 86 -14.16 18.67 15.31
CA TYR A 86 -14.57 18.93 16.69
C TYR A 86 -14.45 20.44 16.98
N PRO A 87 -15.53 21.23 16.84
CA PRO A 87 -15.49 22.69 16.95
C PRO A 87 -15.06 23.20 18.33
N ASP A 88 -15.35 22.44 19.38
CA ASP A 88 -14.98 22.71 20.77
C ASP A 88 -13.46 22.68 20.99
N THR A 89 -12.75 21.89 20.19
CA THR A 89 -11.29 21.74 20.30
C THR A 89 -10.52 22.30 19.10
N GLY A 90 -11.20 22.70 18.03
CA GLY A 90 -10.59 23.13 16.77
C GLY A 90 -9.76 22.02 16.10
N LYS A 91 -10.12 20.76 16.34
CA LYS A 91 -9.34 19.59 15.90
C LYS A 91 -10.12 18.70 14.95
N TYR A 92 -9.39 18.06 14.07
CA TYR A 92 -9.89 17.03 13.19
C TYR A 92 -9.44 15.65 13.67
N LYS A 93 -10.36 14.68 13.64
CA LYS A 93 -10.02 13.25 13.69
C LYS A 93 -10.09 12.65 12.29
N VAL A 94 -9.00 12.00 11.92
CA VAL A 94 -8.82 11.34 10.64
C VAL A 94 -8.83 9.84 10.83
N TYR A 95 -9.58 9.19 9.94
CA TYR A 95 -9.75 7.75 9.87
C TYR A 95 -9.46 7.31 8.44
N VAL A 96 -8.46 6.44 8.23
CA VAL A 96 -8.08 6.02 6.87
C VAL A 96 -8.49 4.57 6.62
N TYR A 97 -9.03 4.31 5.44
CA TYR A 97 -9.48 3.00 4.99
C TYR A 97 -8.88 2.70 3.62
N ALA A 98 -8.49 1.46 3.40
CA ALA A 98 -8.11 0.98 2.07
C ALA A 98 -8.96 -0.25 1.71
N ASN A 99 -9.28 -0.37 0.44
CA ASN A 99 -9.99 -1.52 -0.12
C ASN A 99 -9.38 -1.85 -1.48
N GLY A 100 -9.32 -3.13 -1.82
CA GLY A 100 -8.71 -3.62 -3.05
C GLY A 100 -9.28 -4.95 -3.50
N ASP A 101 -9.10 -5.26 -4.77
CA ASP A 101 -9.33 -6.58 -5.35
C ASP A 101 -8.23 -7.52 -4.87
N GLU A 102 -8.62 -8.48 -4.02
CA GLU A 102 -7.73 -9.47 -3.41
C GLU A 102 -6.97 -10.34 -4.42
N ASN A 103 -7.45 -10.43 -5.66
CA ASN A 103 -6.76 -11.18 -6.72
C ASN A 103 -5.66 -10.35 -7.39
N LYS A 104 -5.70 -9.02 -7.25
CA LYS A 104 -4.77 -8.10 -7.91
C LYS A 104 -3.80 -7.44 -6.95
N ILE A 105 -4.23 -7.18 -5.72
CA ILE A 105 -3.49 -6.42 -4.72
C ILE A 105 -3.08 -7.35 -3.58
N ARG A 106 -1.80 -7.27 -3.21
CA ARG A 106 -1.26 -7.97 -2.03
C ARG A 106 -1.40 -7.09 -0.80
N GLU A 107 -0.91 -5.86 -0.89
CA GLU A 107 -0.91 -4.94 0.24
C GLU A 107 -0.95 -3.47 -0.23
N ILE A 108 -1.44 -2.60 0.65
CA ILE A 108 -1.43 -1.15 0.47
C ILE A 108 -0.83 -0.53 1.72
N HIS A 109 0.21 0.27 1.56
CA HIS A 109 0.80 1.09 2.59
C HIS A 109 0.35 2.54 2.41
N VAL A 110 -0.03 3.18 3.52
CA VAL A 110 -0.41 4.60 3.54
C VAL A 110 0.32 5.32 4.66
N GLN A 111 0.81 6.52 4.37
CA GLN A 111 1.43 7.43 5.34
C GLN A 111 0.79 8.82 5.25
N LEU A 112 0.39 9.37 6.40
CA LEU A 112 -0.12 10.73 6.56
C LEU A 112 1.02 11.73 6.81
N CYS A 113 0.75 13.02 6.55
CA CYS A 113 1.64 14.15 6.79
C CYS A 113 2.19 14.22 8.23
N ASN A 114 1.39 13.83 9.23
CA ASN A 114 1.80 13.79 10.63
C ASN A 114 2.66 12.55 10.98
N GLY A 115 3.10 11.80 9.99
CA GLY A 115 3.95 10.61 10.14
C GLY A 115 3.20 9.33 10.52
N LYS A 116 1.89 9.37 10.79
CA LYS A 116 1.14 8.13 11.06
C LYS A 116 1.04 7.30 9.78
N SER A 117 1.36 6.02 9.89
CA SER A 117 1.31 5.09 8.76
C SER A 117 0.58 3.80 9.11
N ALA A 118 0.01 3.13 8.11
CA ALA A 118 -0.56 1.80 8.25
C ALA A 118 -0.40 0.99 6.95
N THR A 119 -0.46 -0.33 7.09
CA THR A 119 -0.43 -1.27 5.96
C THR A 119 -1.65 -2.19 6.01
N TRP A 120 -2.36 -2.33 4.91
CA TRP A 120 -3.47 -3.26 4.69
C TRP A 120 -2.98 -4.44 3.88
N TYR A 121 -3.19 -5.66 4.38
CA TYR A 121 -2.92 -6.90 3.67
C TYR A 121 -4.25 -7.47 3.16
N PHE A 122 -4.31 -7.86 1.89
CA PHE A 122 -5.53 -8.35 1.26
C PHE A 122 -5.45 -9.86 1.05
N PRO A 123 -6.52 -10.62 1.37
CA PRO A 123 -7.88 -10.15 1.67
C PRO A 123 -8.15 -9.75 3.14
N GLU A 124 -7.23 -10.00 4.06
CA GLU A 124 -7.48 -9.99 5.51
C GLU A 124 -7.98 -8.64 6.05
N ASP A 125 -7.51 -7.54 5.48
CA ASP A 125 -7.78 -6.19 5.95
C ASP A 125 -8.76 -5.40 5.09
N ARG A 126 -9.45 -6.09 4.18
CA ARG A 126 -10.37 -5.46 3.25
C ARG A 126 -11.42 -4.62 3.97
N GLY A 127 -11.45 -3.31 3.67
CA GLY A 127 -12.44 -2.37 4.24
C GLY A 127 -12.23 -2.03 5.71
N LYS A 128 -11.16 -2.52 6.35
CA LYS A 128 -10.83 -2.16 7.74
C LYS A 128 -10.26 -0.75 7.81
N ASN A 129 -10.50 -0.09 8.94
CA ASN A 129 -9.73 1.08 9.32
C ASN A 129 -8.43 0.65 10.02
N LYS A 130 -7.30 1.25 9.65
CA LYS A 130 -6.03 1.03 10.36
C LYS A 130 -5.36 2.30 10.88
N ILE A 131 -5.70 3.47 10.36
CA ILE A 131 -5.29 4.74 10.97
C ILE A 131 -6.52 5.26 11.73
N ASN A 132 -6.60 4.92 13.00
CA ASN A 132 -7.73 5.27 13.85
C ASN A 132 -7.47 6.57 14.61
N GLY A 133 -8.25 7.61 14.34
CA GLY A 133 -8.25 8.85 15.11
C GLY A 133 -6.92 9.60 15.08
N ALA A 134 -6.29 9.72 13.91
CA ALA A 134 -5.20 10.69 13.74
C ALA A 134 -5.74 12.09 14.07
N GLN A 135 -5.04 12.83 14.93
CA GLN A 135 -5.41 14.21 15.23
C GLN A 135 -4.65 15.12 14.28
N LEU A 136 -5.38 16.05 13.65
CA LEU A 136 -4.84 17.14 12.85
C LEU A 136 -5.48 18.46 13.29
N THR A 137 -4.79 19.58 13.09
CA THR A 137 -5.30 20.95 13.23
C THR A 137 -5.45 21.61 11.85
N GLU A 138 -6.02 22.81 11.80
CA GLU A 138 -6.14 23.58 10.56
C GLU A 138 -4.77 23.83 9.89
N GLU A 139 -3.70 23.98 10.67
CA GLU A 139 -2.34 24.22 10.18
C GLU A 139 -1.70 23.00 9.50
N ASP A 140 -2.23 21.78 9.75
CA ASP A 140 -1.75 20.57 9.11
C ASP A 140 -2.30 20.40 7.68
N PHE A 141 -3.24 21.25 7.26
CA PHE A 141 -3.87 21.17 5.94
C PHE A 141 -3.24 22.13 4.92
N PRO A 142 -3.07 21.71 3.65
CA PRO A 142 -3.43 20.41 3.09
C PRO A 142 -2.48 19.29 3.57
N CYS A 143 -3.05 18.21 4.12
CA CYS A 143 -2.28 17.11 4.67
C CYS A 143 -1.98 16.10 3.56
N GLU A 144 -0.71 15.94 3.23
CA GLU A 144 -0.25 14.95 2.26
C GLU A 144 -0.47 13.51 2.75
N LEU A 145 -0.95 12.66 1.84
CA LEU A 145 -1.16 11.23 2.04
C LEU A 145 -0.43 10.47 0.94
N TYR A 146 0.63 9.76 1.33
CA TYR A 146 1.39 8.89 0.46
C TYR A 146 0.76 7.50 0.41
N VAL A 147 0.58 6.96 -0.79
CA VAL A 147 0.03 5.62 -1.05
C VAL A 147 1.07 4.80 -1.80
N VAL A 148 1.30 3.57 -1.34
CA VAL A 148 2.12 2.57 -2.04
C VAL A 148 1.37 1.26 -2.04
N ALA A 149 0.97 0.78 -3.21
CA ALA A 149 0.29 -0.51 -3.37
C ALA A 149 1.18 -1.52 -4.10
N TYR A 150 1.21 -2.75 -3.60
CA TYR A 150 1.94 -3.84 -4.22
C TYR A 150 0.95 -4.80 -4.87
N MET A 151 1.11 -4.98 -6.18
CA MET A 151 0.36 -5.94 -6.97
C MET A 151 0.78 -7.39 -6.64
N ARG A 152 -0.09 -8.35 -6.92
CA ARG A 152 0.19 -9.79 -6.87
C ARG A 152 0.86 -10.30 -8.13
#